data_AF-A0A1W9RM93-F1
#
_entry.id   AF-A0A1W9RM93-F1
#
_cell.length_a   1.000
_cell.length_b   1.000
_cell.length_c   1.000
_cell.angle_alpha   90.00
_cell.angle_beta   90.00
_cell.angle_gamma   90.00
#
_symmetry.space_group_name_H-M   'P 1'
#
loop_
_entity.id
_entity.type
_entity.pdbx_description
1 polymer ?
#
loop_
_entity_poly.entity_id
_entity_poly.type
_entity_poly.pdbx_seq_one_letter_code
_entity_poly.pdbx_strand_id
1 'polypeptide(L)'
;MAKLNGKGFKVVKRLVNPNNGLSIAIRSDGIILRKTFNGWKRYLKIKDGVSIETVIQKLYSKGYIDGVAPEFSTLMKWQNEGIARTPDGCRVEPDGICQHGYKSWLLIYGLL
;
A
#
# COMPACT_ATOMS: atom_id res chain seq x y z
N MET A 1 -16.02 2.69 -7.84
CA MET A 1 -14.74 2.08 -7.42
C MET A 1 -14.36 0.97 -8.38
N ALA A 2 -13.05 0.75 -8.61
CA ALA A 2 -12.57 -0.38 -9.38
C ALA A 2 -12.62 -1.66 -8.55
N LYS A 3 -13.08 -2.76 -9.15
CA LYS A 3 -13.07 -4.08 -8.52
C LYS A 3 -11.64 -4.62 -8.48
N LEU A 4 -11.27 -5.19 -7.33
CA LEU A 4 -10.00 -5.89 -7.15
C LEU A 4 -9.98 -7.21 -7.92
N ASN A 5 -11.06 -7.99 -7.81
CA ASN A 5 -11.20 -9.30 -8.44
C ASN A 5 -12.50 -9.37 -9.25
N GLY A 6 -12.54 -10.24 -10.26
CA GLY A 6 -13.71 -10.45 -11.11
C GLY A 6 -13.50 -11.62 -12.08
N LYS A 7 -14.48 -11.87 -12.95
CA LYS A 7 -14.37 -12.92 -13.97
C LYS A 7 -13.25 -12.55 -14.95
N GLY A 8 -12.21 -13.39 -15.02
CA GLY A 8 -11.05 -13.19 -15.90
C GLY A 8 -9.91 -12.35 -15.32
N PHE A 9 -10.02 -11.84 -14.08
CA PHE A 9 -8.90 -11.14 -13.45
C PHE A 9 -8.89 -11.27 -11.92
N LYS A 10 -7.70 -11.31 -11.33
CA LYS A 10 -7.50 -11.26 -9.89
C LYS A 10 -6.32 -10.38 -9.52
N VAL A 11 -6.32 -9.83 -8.31
CA VAL A 11 -5.11 -9.20 -7.76
C VAL A 11 -4.05 -10.28 -7.58
N VAL A 12 -2.87 -10.04 -8.15
CA VAL A 12 -1.70 -10.93 -8.02
C VAL A 12 -0.70 -10.40 -6.99
N LYS A 13 -0.66 -9.09 -6.76
CA LYS A 13 0.24 -8.47 -5.79
C LYS A 13 -0.32 -7.18 -5.24
N ARG A 14 -0.04 -6.91 -3.96
CA ARG A 14 -0.30 -5.61 -3.33
C ARG A 14 1.01 -5.09 -2.76
N LEU A 15 1.32 -3.86 -3.13
CA LEU A 15 2.56 -3.22 -2.73
C LEU A 15 2.24 -1.84 -2.19
N VAL A 16 3.07 -1.38 -1.26
CA VAL A 16 2.98 -0.04 -0.70
C VAL A 16 4.34 0.63 -0.69
N ASN A 17 4.37 1.91 -1.01
CA ASN A 17 5.54 2.73 -0.79
C ASN A 17 5.56 3.14 0.69
N PRO A 18 6.55 2.69 1.47
CA PRO A 18 6.57 2.92 2.92
C PRO A 18 6.86 4.39 3.30
N ASN A 19 7.33 5.22 2.37
CA ASN A 19 7.67 6.61 2.64
C ASN A 19 6.46 7.56 2.54
N ASN A 20 5.46 7.22 1.71
CA ASN A 20 4.32 8.10 1.45
C ASN A 20 2.96 7.38 1.49
N GLY A 21 2.94 6.07 1.75
CA GLY A 21 1.73 5.27 1.89
C GLY A 21 0.99 4.95 0.59
N LEU A 22 1.52 5.32 -0.57
CA LEU A 22 0.92 4.99 -1.86
C LEU A 22 0.82 3.47 -2.01
N SER A 23 -0.42 2.97 -1.90
CA SER A 23 -0.72 1.55 -1.99
C SER A 23 -1.30 1.22 -3.36
N ILE A 24 -0.76 0.18 -3.98
CA ILE A 24 -1.18 -0.29 -5.30
C ILE A 24 -1.56 -1.77 -5.26
N ALA A 25 -2.51 -2.13 -6.12
CA ALA A 25 -2.89 -3.51 -6.38
C ALA A 25 -2.69 -3.80 -7.86
N ILE A 26 -1.89 -4.81 -8.16
CA ILE A 26 -1.58 -5.25 -9.52
C ILE A 26 -2.49 -6.43 -9.84
N ARG A 27 -3.24 -6.33 -10.93
CA ARG A 27 -4.13 -7.40 -11.40
C ARG A 27 -3.48 -8.23 -12.50
N SER A 28 -3.94 -9.47 -12.64
CA SER A 28 -3.49 -10.43 -13.65
C SER A 28 -3.75 -10.00 -15.10
N ASP A 29 -4.64 -9.03 -15.33
CA ASP A 29 -4.92 -8.43 -16.64
C ASP A 29 -4.08 -7.19 -16.94
N GLY A 30 -3.03 -6.93 -16.14
CA GLY A 30 -2.10 -5.82 -16.35
C GLY A 30 -2.63 -4.46 -15.90
N ILE A 31 -3.78 -4.40 -15.22
CA ILE A 31 -4.27 -3.15 -14.62
C ILE A 31 -3.66 -2.96 -13.23
N ILE A 32 -3.12 -1.77 -12.98
CA ILE A 32 -2.69 -1.33 -11.65
C ILE A 32 -3.72 -0.39 -11.07
N LEU A 33 -4.18 -0.69 -9.87
CA LEU A 33 -5.09 0.13 -9.09
C LEU A 33 -4.31 0.85 -7.99
N ARG A 34 -4.72 2.07 -7.64
CA ARG A 34 -4.26 2.76 -6.42
C ARG A 34 -5.36 2.77 -5.38
N LYS A 35 -4.99 2.61 -4.11
CA LYS A 35 -5.88 2.81 -2.98
C LYS A 35 -6.15 4.29 -2.78
N THR A 36 -7.38 4.63 -2.43
CA THR A 36 -7.80 5.96 -1.97
C THR A 36 -8.71 5.77 -0.75
N PHE A 37 -9.05 6.85 -0.05
CA PHE A 37 -10.02 6.80 1.05
C PHE A 37 -11.39 6.26 0.61
N ASN A 38 -11.78 6.50 -0.65
CA ASN A 38 -13.02 6.00 -1.22
C ASN A 38 -12.79 4.70 -2.02
N GLY A 39 -11.88 3.85 -1.53
CA GLY A 39 -11.50 2.56 -2.10
C GLY A 39 -10.58 2.62 -3.33
N TRP A 40 -10.65 1.61 -4.19
CA TRP A 40 -9.67 1.42 -5.26
C TRP A 40 -10.06 2.15 -6.55
N LYS A 41 -9.09 2.82 -7.18
CA LYS A 41 -9.26 3.47 -8.48
C LYS A 41 -8.21 2.98 -9.47
N ARG A 42 -8.58 2.89 -10.75
CA ARG A 42 -7.61 2.59 -11.81
C ARG A 42 -6.51 3.67 -11.79
N TYR A 43 -5.27 3.22 -11.88
CA TYR A 43 -4.10 4.10 -11.81
C TYR A 43 -3.31 4.04 -13.09
N LEU A 44 -2.84 2.85 -13.47
CA LEU A 44 -2.01 2.62 -14.65
C LEU A 44 -2.42 1.34 -15.36
N LYS A 45 -1.98 1.18 -16.61
CA LYS A 45 -1.98 -0.09 -17.35
C LYS A 45 -0.51 -0.45 -17.61
N ILE A 46 -0.15 -1.70 -17.39
CA ILE A 46 1.14 -2.23 -17.80
C ILE A 46 1.22 -2.17 -19.32
N LYS A 47 2.38 -1.74 -19.85
CA LYS A 47 2.62 -1.65 -21.29
C LYS A 47 2.55 -3.04 -21.91
N ASP A 48 1.97 -3.14 -23.09
CA ASP A 48 1.87 -4.40 -23.81
C ASP A 48 3.28 -4.98 -24.06
N GLY A 49 3.43 -6.29 -23.85
CA GLY A 49 4.72 -7.00 -23.91
C GLY A 49 5.57 -6.95 -22.63
N VAL A 50 5.22 -6.16 -21.62
CA VAL A 50 5.92 -6.16 -20.32
C VAL A 50 5.23 -7.13 -19.35
N SER A 51 5.98 -8.07 -18.78
CA SER A 51 5.43 -9.02 -17.79
C SER A 51 5.12 -8.36 -16.45
N ILE A 52 4.14 -8.91 -15.72
CA ILE A 52 3.74 -8.42 -14.40
C ILE A 52 4.89 -8.58 -13.40
N GLU A 53 5.62 -9.69 -13.49
CA GLU A 53 6.76 -10.01 -12.64
C GLU A 53 7.86 -8.94 -12.79
N THR A 54 8.13 -8.50 -14.02
CA THR A 54 9.10 -7.43 -14.30
C THR A 54 8.68 -6.12 -13.62
N VAL A 55 7.38 -5.80 -13.66
CA VAL A 55 6.85 -4.60 -12.99
C VAL A 55 6.96 -4.72 -11.48
N ILE A 56 6.66 -5.89 -10.90
CA ILE A 56 6.79 -6.16 -9.46
C ILE A 56 8.23 -5.97 -9.01
N GLN A 57 9.20 -6.58 -9.71
CA GLN A 57 10.63 -6.45 -9.38
C GLN A 57 11.11 -5.01 -9.47
N LYS A 58 10.65 -4.27 -10.48
CA LYS A 58 10.94 -2.84 -10.62
C LYS A 58 10.32 -1.99 -9.49
N LEU A 59 9.20 -2.41 -8.90
CA LEU A 59 8.61 -1.71 -7.77
C LEU A 59 9.38 -2.00 -6.48
N TYR A 60 9.81 -3.24 -6.25
CA TYR A 60 10.72 -3.57 -5.15
C TYR A 60 12.03 -2.79 -5.24
N SER A 61 12.65 -2.69 -6.42
CA SER A 61 13.88 -1.90 -6.59
C SER A 61 13.68 -0.40 -6.37
N LYS A 62 12.43 0.09 -6.42
CA LYS A 62 12.04 1.45 -6.05
C LYS A 62 11.67 1.61 -4.57
N GLY A 63 11.86 0.57 -3.75
CA GLY A 63 11.58 0.58 -2.32
C GLY A 63 10.12 0.35 -1.95
N TYR A 64 9.27 -0.13 -2.87
CA TYR A 64 7.96 -0.65 -2.47
C TYR A 64 8.15 -1.97 -1.71
N ILE A 65 7.25 -2.23 -0.76
CA ILE A 65 7.22 -3.48 0.01
C ILE A 65 5.84 -4.14 -0.10
N ASP A 66 5.75 -5.41 0.26
CA ASP A 66 4.46 -6.09 0.38
C ASP A 66 3.61 -5.43 1.46
N GLY A 67 2.38 -5.07 1.12
CA GLY A 67 1.48 -4.42 2.06
C GLY A 67 0.45 -3.53 1.42
N VAL A 68 -0.40 -2.98 2.28
CA VAL A 68 -1.44 -2.02 1.92
C VAL A 68 -1.60 -1.08 3.10
N ALA A 69 -1.72 0.21 2.82
CA ALA A 69 -2.05 1.16 3.86
C ALA A 69 -3.40 0.81 4.55
N PRO A 70 -3.49 1.06 5.86
CA PRO A 70 -4.69 0.86 6.64
C PRO A 70 -5.84 1.76 6.16
N GLU A 71 -7.06 1.43 6.57
CA GLU A 71 -8.21 2.32 6.43
C GLU A 71 -8.14 3.46 7.45
N PHE A 72 -8.80 4.59 7.16
CA PHE A 72 -8.82 5.74 8.05
C PHE A 72 -9.34 5.41 9.46
N SER A 73 -10.37 4.56 9.57
CA SER A 73 -10.91 4.10 10.86
C SER A 73 -9.87 3.33 11.70
N THR A 74 -8.98 2.58 11.06
CA THR A 74 -7.89 1.88 11.74
C THR A 74 -6.83 2.86 12.26
N LEU A 75 -6.53 3.92 11.49
CA LEU A 75 -5.63 4.99 11.94
C LEU A 75 -6.19 5.70 13.18
N MET A 76 -7.47 6.08 13.17
CA MET A 76 -8.11 6.71 14.32
C MET A 76 -8.11 5.82 15.56
N LYS A 77 -8.36 4.52 15.38
CA LYS A 77 -8.28 3.54 16.47
C LYS A 77 -6.89 3.53 17.11
N TRP A 78 -5.84 3.45 16.29
CA TRP A 78 -4.45 3.47 16.74
C TRP A 78 -4.08 4.76 17.49
N GLN A 79 -4.50 5.91 16.96
CA GLN A 79 -4.32 7.19 17.63
C GLN A 79 -4.96 7.21 19.03
N ASN A 80 -6.21 6.72 19.15
CA ASN A 80 -6.94 6.67 20.42
C ASN A 80 -6.34 5.66 21.42
N GLU A 81 -5.79 4.55 20.92
CA GLU A 81 -5.16 3.51 21.75
C GLU A 81 -3.70 3.84 22.12
N GLY A 82 -3.15 4.96 21.63
CA GLY A 82 -1.75 5.35 21.87
C GLY A 82 -0.74 4.38 21.26
N ILE A 83 -1.13 3.61 20.24
CA ILE A 83 -0.27 2.61 19.59
C ILE A 83 -0.44 2.71 18.08
N ALA A 84 0.63 2.61 17.31
CA ALA A 84 0.55 2.58 15.85
C ALA A 84 1.32 1.40 15.27
N ARG A 85 1.20 1.26 13.94
CA ARG A 85 2.03 0.34 13.16
C ARG A 85 2.75 1.06 12.05
N THR A 86 3.83 0.46 11.59
CA THR A 86 4.61 0.87 10.41
C THR A 86 4.21 0.04 9.18
N PRO A 87 4.63 0.44 7.96
CA PRO A 87 4.35 -0.31 6.71
C PRO A 87 4.79 -1.77 6.68
N ASP A 88 5.90 -2.10 7.36
CA ASP A 88 6.43 -3.46 7.53
C ASP A 88 5.77 -4.22 8.69
N GLY A 89 4.85 -3.59 9.42
CA GLY A 89 4.02 -4.23 10.44
C GLY A 89 4.56 -4.17 11.86
N CYS A 90 5.71 -3.53 12.11
CA CYS A 90 6.19 -3.29 13.48
C CYS A 90 5.20 -2.44 14.27
N ARG A 91 5.06 -2.74 15.56
CA ARG A 91 4.32 -1.91 16.51
C ARG A 91 5.24 -0.83 17.04
N VAL A 92 4.77 0.40 17.04
CA VAL A 92 5.50 1.59 17.48
C VAL A 92 4.54 2.53 18.23
N GLU A 93 5.09 3.56 18.86
CA GLU A 93 4.30 4.70 19.33
C GLU A 93 3.67 5.47 18.14
N PRO A 94 2.63 6.28 18.37
CA PRO A 94 1.94 7.02 17.32
C PRO A 94 2.87 7.87 16.44
N ASP A 95 3.88 8.49 17.03
CA ASP A 95 4.94 9.29 16.41
C ASP A 95 6.26 8.50 16.23
N GLY A 96 6.22 7.17 16.38
CA GLY A 96 7.40 6.33 16.38
C GLY A 96 7.92 5.96 14.99
N ILE A 97 9.20 5.56 14.98
CA ILE A 97 9.90 4.95 13.84
C ILE A 97 10.38 3.57 14.30
N CYS A 98 10.16 2.52 13.50
CA CYS A 98 10.63 1.18 13.87
C CYS A 98 12.14 1.02 13.67
N GLN A 99 12.71 -0.06 14.21
CA GLN A 99 14.13 -0.42 14.06
C GLN A 99 14.58 -0.60 12.60
N HIS A 100 13.65 -0.83 11.66
CA HIS A 100 13.95 -0.93 10.23
C HIS A 100 13.91 0.44 9.51
N GLY A 101 13.63 1.52 10.24
CA GLY A 101 13.62 2.90 9.73
C GLY A 101 12.28 3.38 9.17
N TYR A 102 11.21 2.60 9.29
CA TYR A 102 9.89 3.02 8.79
C TYR A 102 9.12 3.83 9.82
N LYS A 103 8.51 4.93 9.37
CA LYS A 103 7.61 5.76 10.19
C LYS A 103 6.29 5.05 10.46
N SER A 104 5.65 5.40 11.57
CA SER A 104 4.26 5.00 11.82
C SER A 104 3.35 5.44 10.67
N TRP A 105 2.26 4.71 10.47
CA TRP A 105 1.23 5.11 9.50
C TRP A 105 0.64 6.50 9.81
N LEU A 106 0.57 6.90 11.08
CA LEU A 106 0.05 8.20 11.48
C LEU A 106 0.96 9.34 11.01
N LEU A 107 2.28 9.17 11.16
CA LEU A 107 3.27 10.12 10.63
C LEU A 107 3.27 10.18 9.11
N ILE A 108 3.15 9.02 8.42
CA ILE A 108 3.10 8.98 6.95
C ILE A 108 1.91 9.78 6.41
N TYR A 109 0.78 9.77 7.12
CA TYR A 109 -0.43 10.49 6.75
C TYR A 109 -0.53 11.90 7.32
N GLY A 110 0.43 12.36 8.13
CA GLY A 110 0.41 13.69 8.75
C GLY A 110 -0.76 13.87 9.72
N LEU A 111 -1.12 12.82 10.47
CA LEU A 111 -2.19 12.85 11.48
C LEU A 111 -1.67 13.22 12.89
N LEU A 112 -0.37 13.51 12.99
CA LEU A 112 0.37 13.93 14.18
C LEU A 112 1.37 15.02 13.79
#